data_AF-A0A7Y9GB25-F1
#
_entry.id   AF-A0A7Y9GB25-F1
#
_cell.length_a   1.000
_cell.length_b   1.000
_cell.length_c   1.000
_cell.angle_alpha   90.00
_cell.angle_beta   90.00
_cell.angle_gamma   90.00
#
_symmetry.space_group_name_H-M   'P 1'
#
loop_
_entity.id
_entity.type
_entity.pdbx_description
1 polymer ?
#
loop_
_entity_poly.entity_id
_entity_poly.type
_entity_poly.pdbx_seq_one_letter_code
_entity_poly.pdbx_strand_id
1 'polypeptide(L)'
;MTLACRLLGHRPRFTSEGNTLVWSCDRKCEAGGAKEYETAGDAARYARAFDREDREDLGRRAPLIGLFPLRLFRTFRNRHRSRHDSGAQRS
;
A
#
# COMPACT_ATOMS: atom_id res chain seq x y z
N MET A 1 3.02 -4.53 -15.79
CA MET A 1 3.32 -4.25 -14.35
C MET A 1 4.09 -2.94 -14.20
N THR A 2 3.70 -2.00 -13.32
CA THR A 2 4.41 -0.69 -13.15
C THR A 2 5.14 -0.57 -11.80
N LEU A 3 6.19 0.25 -11.72
CA LEU A 3 7.00 0.44 -10.50
C LEU A 3 6.14 0.92 -9.31
N ALA A 4 5.17 1.80 -9.58
CA ALA A 4 4.21 2.27 -8.60
C ALA A 4 3.38 1.13 -7.98
N CYS A 5 3.05 0.08 -8.76
CA CYS A 5 2.33 -1.07 -8.25
C CYS A 5 3.18 -1.97 -7.34
N ARG A 6 4.51 -2.01 -7.56
CA ARG A 6 5.43 -2.75 -6.68
C ARG A 6 5.67 -2.05 -5.36
N LEU A 7 5.73 -0.72 -5.37
CA LEU A 7 6.03 0.08 -4.16
C LEU A 7 4.78 0.31 -3.29
N LEU A 8 3.62 0.46 -3.90
CA LEU A 8 2.38 0.88 -3.22
C LEU A 8 1.26 -0.18 -3.30
N GLY A 9 1.52 -1.35 -3.89
CA GLY A 9 0.51 -2.40 -4.17
C GLY A 9 -0.26 -2.17 -5.48
N HIS A 10 -1.11 -3.11 -5.90
CA HIS A 10 -2.07 -2.86 -6.98
C HIS A 10 -3.27 -2.06 -6.45
N ARG A 11 -3.91 -1.23 -7.30
CA ARG A 11 -5.15 -0.50 -6.97
C ARG A 11 -6.25 -0.89 -7.94
N PRO A 12 -6.86 -2.08 -7.78
CA PRO A 12 -7.93 -2.53 -8.66
C PRO A 12 -9.20 -1.69 -8.43
N ARG A 13 -9.78 -1.19 -9.51
CA ARG A 13 -11.06 -0.50 -9.51
C ARG A 13 -12.07 -1.39 -10.21
N PHE A 14 -13.21 -1.65 -9.55
CA PHE A 14 -14.23 -2.57 -10.04
C PHE A 14 -15.42 -1.80 -10.62
N THR A 15 -15.85 -2.20 -11.81
CA THR A 15 -16.98 -1.62 -12.53
C THR A 15 -17.81 -2.73 -13.17
N SER A 16 -19.10 -2.51 -13.40
CA SER A 16 -19.96 -3.47 -14.10
C SER A 16 -20.36 -2.93 -15.47
N GLU A 17 -20.16 -3.73 -16.50
CA GLU A 17 -20.63 -3.50 -17.86
C GLU A 17 -21.65 -4.60 -18.20
N GLY A 18 -22.95 -4.27 -18.07
CA GLY A 18 -24.02 -5.26 -18.25
C GLY A 18 -23.87 -6.44 -17.29
N ASN A 19 -23.76 -7.64 -17.84
CA ASN A 19 -23.56 -8.91 -17.11
C ASN A 19 -22.08 -9.17 -16.73
N THR A 20 -21.17 -8.29 -17.10
CA THR A 20 -19.74 -8.48 -16.90
C THR A 20 -19.21 -7.54 -15.83
N LEU A 21 -18.54 -8.10 -14.82
CA LEU A 21 -17.71 -7.37 -13.88
C LEU A 21 -16.34 -7.16 -14.51
N VAL A 22 -15.91 -5.92 -14.61
CA VAL A 22 -14.60 -5.54 -15.12
C VAL A 22 -13.81 -4.89 -14.00
N TRP A 23 -12.51 -5.14 -13.95
CA TRP A 23 -11.62 -4.42 -13.04
C TRP A 23 -10.31 -4.06 -13.71
N SER A 24 -9.80 -2.88 -13.36
CA SER A 24 -8.53 -2.38 -13.88
C SER A 24 -7.77 -1.65 -12.79
N CYS A 25 -6.44 -1.70 -12.86
CA CYS A 25 -5.61 -0.95 -11.94
C CYS A 25 -5.66 0.54 -12.27
N ASP A 26 -6.11 1.37 -11.31
CA ASP A 26 -6.15 2.83 -11.43
C ASP A 26 -4.75 3.44 -11.66
N ARG A 27 -3.70 2.73 -11.23
CA ARG A 27 -2.28 3.07 -11.49
C ARG A 27 -1.83 2.71 -12.91
N LYS A 28 -2.77 2.45 -13.83
CA LYS A 28 -2.58 2.15 -15.25
C LYS A 28 -1.55 1.05 -15.52
N CYS A 29 -1.57 0.00 -14.71
CA CYS A 29 -0.79 -1.21 -14.99
C CYS A 29 -1.69 -2.29 -15.60
N GLU A 30 -1.09 -3.26 -16.28
CA GLU A 30 -1.80 -4.42 -16.86
C GLU A 30 -2.54 -5.35 -15.87
N ALA A 31 -2.47 -5.10 -14.56
CA ALA A 31 -3.31 -5.84 -13.63
C ALA A 31 -4.77 -5.40 -13.81
N GLY A 32 -5.58 -6.31 -14.31
CA GLY A 32 -7.00 -6.15 -14.57
C GLY A 32 -7.59 -7.46 -15.05
N GLY A 33 -8.90 -7.49 -15.20
CA GLY A 33 -9.62 -8.67 -15.68
C GLY A 33 -11.10 -8.41 -15.84
N ALA A 34 -11.78 -9.41 -16.37
CA ALA A 34 -13.22 -9.43 -16.52
C ALA A 34 -13.78 -10.75 -16.00
N LYS A 35 -14.99 -10.71 -15.47
CA LYS A 35 -15.74 -11.87 -15.03
C LYS A 35 -17.20 -11.71 -15.42
N GLU A 36 -17.69 -12.65 -16.20
CA GLU A 36 -19.10 -12.69 -16.61
C GLU A 36 -19.95 -13.35 -15.52
N TYR A 37 -21.15 -12.81 -15.33
CA TYR A 37 -22.18 -13.29 -14.44
C TYR A 37 -23.46 -13.56 -15.22
N GLU A 38 -24.35 -14.36 -14.63
CA GLU A 38 -25.63 -14.71 -15.27
C GLU A 38 -26.55 -13.49 -15.42
N THR A 39 -26.49 -12.54 -14.48
CA THR A 39 -27.31 -11.33 -14.52
C THR A 39 -26.47 -10.06 -14.38
N ALA A 40 -26.96 -8.97 -14.99
CA ALA A 40 -26.38 -7.65 -14.81
C ALA A 40 -26.51 -7.14 -13.36
N GLY A 41 -27.56 -7.59 -12.64
CA GLY A 41 -27.75 -7.28 -11.23
C GLY A 41 -26.63 -7.85 -10.36
N ASP A 42 -26.21 -9.09 -10.64
CA ASP A 42 -25.11 -9.73 -9.92
C ASP A 42 -23.77 -9.03 -10.20
N ALA A 43 -23.46 -8.78 -11.47
CA ALA A 43 -22.25 -8.06 -11.84
C ALA A 43 -22.17 -6.68 -11.15
N ALA A 44 -23.26 -5.91 -11.14
CA ALA A 44 -23.33 -4.61 -10.47
C ALA A 44 -23.23 -4.72 -8.94
N ARG A 45 -23.85 -5.74 -8.34
CA ARG A 45 -23.79 -5.99 -6.90
C ARG A 45 -22.37 -6.29 -6.46
N TYR A 46 -21.67 -7.19 -7.17
CA TYR A 46 -20.29 -7.53 -6.87
C TYR A 46 -19.35 -6.35 -7.13
N ALA A 47 -19.54 -5.60 -8.23
CA ALA A 47 -18.73 -4.41 -8.50
C ALA A 47 -18.78 -3.41 -7.34
N ARG A 48 -19.97 -3.13 -6.81
CA ARG A 48 -20.16 -2.21 -5.68
C ARG A 48 -19.59 -2.76 -4.37
N ALA A 49 -19.70 -4.06 -4.14
CA ALA A 49 -19.14 -4.70 -2.95
C ALA A 49 -17.61 -4.61 -2.94
N PHE A 50 -16.97 -4.98 -4.06
CA PHE A 50 -15.51 -4.96 -4.18
C PHE A 50 -14.92 -3.55 -4.21
N ASP A 51 -15.58 -2.58 -4.86
CA ASP A 51 -15.12 -1.17 -4.85
C ASP A 51 -15.15 -0.57 -3.43
N ARG A 52 -16.14 -0.94 -2.59
CA ARG A 52 -16.20 -0.49 -1.20
C ARG A 52 -15.10 -1.11 -0.35
N GLU A 53 -14.97 -2.44 -0.37
CA GLU A 53 -14.01 -3.15 0.47
C GLU A 53 -12.56 -2.79 0.11
N ASP A 54 -12.23 -2.61 -1.18
CA ASP A 54 -10.90 -2.16 -1.60
C ASP A 54 -10.55 -0.76 -1.05
N ARG A 55 -11.52 0.16 -1.06
CA ARG A 55 -11.33 1.52 -0.47
C ARG A 55 -11.11 1.46 1.03
N GLU A 56 -11.75 0.53 1.73
CA GLU A 56 -11.57 0.34 3.17
C GLU A 56 -10.25 -0.38 3.50
N ASP A 57 -9.84 -1.40 2.74
CA ASP A 57 -8.55 -2.09 2.90
C ASP A 57 -7.37 -1.14 2.60
N LEU A 58 -7.49 -0.24 1.61
CA LEU A 58 -6.48 0.79 1.31
C LEU A 58 -6.20 1.73 2.49
N GLY A 59 -7.22 2.10 3.26
CA GLY A 59 -7.04 2.90 4.49
C GLY A 59 -6.30 2.13 5.58
N ARG A 60 -6.45 0.81 5.60
CA ARG A 60 -5.82 -0.10 6.58
C ARG A 60 -4.43 -0.57 6.15
N ARG A 61 -4.17 -0.61 4.84
CA ARG A 61 -2.94 -1.10 4.21
C ARG A 61 -2.09 0.00 3.58
N ALA A 62 -2.34 1.26 3.91
CA ALA A 62 -1.35 2.34 3.76
C ALA A 62 -0.28 2.11 4.83
N PRO A 63 0.81 1.40 4.51
CA PRO A 63 1.72 0.99 5.53
C PRO A 63 2.52 2.23 5.90
N LEU A 64 2.75 2.37 7.20
CA LEU A 64 3.59 3.37 7.85
C LEU A 64 5.08 3.24 7.45
N ILE A 65 5.39 2.93 6.19
CA ILE A 65 6.72 2.88 5.56
C ILE A 65 7.19 4.32 5.23
N GLY A 66 6.89 5.25 6.13
CA GLY A 66 7.42 6.61 6.12
C GLY A 66 8.10 6.99 7.44
N LEU A 67 8.15 6.10 8.44
CA LEU A 67 8.60 6.49 9.79
C LEU A 67 9.61 5.53 10.45
N PHE A 68 10.11 4.53 9.73
CA PHE A 68 11.15 3.65 10.26
C PHE A 68 12.62 4.12 10.12
N PRO A 69 13.03 4.99 9.16
CA PRO A 69 14.46 5.34 9.07
C PRO A 69 14.93 6.37 10.12
N LEU A 70 14.04 7.23 10.62
CA LEU A 70 14.42 8.32 11.55
C LEU A 70 14.56 7.87 13.01
N ARG A 71 13.92 6.76 13.41
CA ARG A 71 14.04 6.24 14.78
C ARG A 71 15.42 5.58 15.02
N LEU A 72 16.03 4.97 14.01
CA LEU A 72 17.38 4.41 14.10
C LEU A 72 18.47 5.49 14.20
N PHE A 73 18.32 6.60 13.46
CA PHE A 73 19.33 7.67 13.46
C PHE A 73 19.43 8.41 14.80
N ARG A 74 18.31 8.52 15.54
CA ARG A 74 18.28 9.19 16.85
C ARG A 74 19.00 8.40 17.95
N THR A 75 18.99 7.08 17.88
CA THR A 75 19.67 6.21 18.86
C THR A 75 21.19 6.21 18.66
N PHE A 76 21.66 6.30 17.40
CA PHE A 76 23.09 6.38 17.10
C PHE A 76 23.72 7.71 17.54
N ARG A 77 23.01 8.83 17.39
CA ARG A 77 23.53 10.16 17.79
C ARG A 77 23.67 10.33 19.30
N ASN A 78 22.87 9.63 20.11
CA ASN A 78 22.97 9.72 21.57
C ASN A 78 24.13 8.90 22.15
N ARG A 79 24.66 7.91 21.40
CA ARG A 79 25.81 7.10 21.82
C ARG A 79 27.15 7.77 21.55
N HIS A 80 27.22 8.69 20.60
CA HIS A 80 28.47 9.36 20.22
C HIS A 80 28.90 10.49 21.17
N ARG A 81 28.05 10.90 22.12
CA ARG A 81 28.39 11.93 23.12
C ARG A 81 28.99 11.37 24.42
N SER A 82 28.87 10.06 24.67
CA SER A 82 29.41 9.42 25.88
C SER A 82 30.80 8.77 25.69
N ARG A 83 31.43 8.90 24.52
CA ARG A 83 32.73 8.28 24.22
C ARG A 83 33.88 9.28 24.08
N HIS A 84 33.66 10.55 24.38
CA HIS A 84 34.65 11.63 24.27
C HIS A 84 35.00 12.27 25.63
N ASP A 85 34.76 11.56 26.74
CA ASP A 85 35.03 12.02 28.11
C ASP A 85 35.70 10.91 28.96
N SER A 86 36.66 10.19 28.37
CA SER A 86 37.42 9.14 29.11
C SER A 86 38.91 9.12 28.77
N GLY A 87 39.44 10.23 28.24
CA GLY A 87 40.85 10.36 27.83
C GLY A 87 41.69 11.34 28.64
N ALA A 88 41.23 11.79 29.81
CA ALA A 88 41.96 12.76 30.64
C ALA A 88 41.88 12.43 32.14
N GLN A 89 42.31 11.23 32.54
CA GLN A 89 42.76 11.00 33.92
C GLN A 89 43.48 9.64 34.04
N ARG A 90 44.81 9.66 33.94
CA ARG A 90 45.66 8.77 34.72
C ARG A 90 47.04 9.41 34.87
N SER A 91 47.40 9.66 36.13
CA SER A 91 48.73 10.03 36.62
C SER A 91 49.81 9.05 36.20
#